data_AF-A0A9E3QQY6-F1
#
_entry.id   AF-A0A9E3QQY6-F1
#
_cell.length_a   1.000
_cell.length_b   1.000
_cell.length_c   1.000
_cell.angle_alpha   90.00
_cell.angle_beta   90.00
_cell.angle_gamma   90.00
#
_symmetry.space_group_name_H-M   'P 1'
#
loop_
_entity.id
_entity.type
_entity.pdbx_description
1 polymer ?
#
loop_
_entity_poly.entity_id
_entity_poly.type
_entity_poly.pdbx_seq_one_letter_code
_entity_poly.pdbx_strand_id
1 'polypeptide(L)'
;VHLYHPQPYHDPRKAHLRLVTPHFLADVHRGLRPGGLFVIQTDNPDYWAYIAQVVPVFFAFQEQLGPWPDAPEGRSRREILARQRGLKVFWGYGYRRDDIAPEEARAIAETLPLPTFHSQGPWCELDALEAGENKREARRPRWQQR
;
A
#
# COMPACT_ATOMS: atom_id res chain seq x y z
N VAL A 1 10.58 -9.84 0.52
CA VAL A 1 9.10 -9.76 0.42
C VAL A 1 8.74 -8.50 -0.35
N HIS A 2 7.89 -8.58 -1.37
CA HIS A 2 7.46 -7.43 -2.16
C HIS A 2 5.95 -7.23 -1.95
N LEU A 3 5.53 -6.00 -1.63
CA LEU A 3 4.13 -5.63 -1.45
C LEU A 3 3.80 -4.42 -2.34
N TYR A 4 2.98 -4.64 -3.37
CA TYR A 4 2.64 -3.59 -4.32
C TYR A 4 1.17 -3.22 -4.25
N HIS A 5 0.90 -1.93 -4.04
CA HIS A 5 -0.42 -1.32 -4.00
C HIS A 5 -1.41 -2.10 -3.12
N PRO A 6 -1.10 -2.29 -1.82
CA PRO A 6 -2.05 -2.91 -0.90
C PRO A 6 -3.35 -2.11 -0.90
N GLN A 7 -4.49 -2.81 -0.94
CA GLN A 7 -5.80 -2.18 -0.98
C GLN A 7 -5.97 -1.21 0.21
N PRO A 8 -6.20 0.09 -0.04
CA PRO A 8 -6.20 1.10 1.02
C PRO A 8 -7.50 1.14 1.80
N TYR A 9 -8.60 0.56 1.29
CA TYR A 9 -9.94 0.60 1.90
C TYR A 9 -10.31 2.00 2.37
N HIS A 10 -10.67 2.87 1.43
CA HIS A 10 -10.89 4.31 1.67
C HIS A 10 -11.93 4.63 2.75
N ASP A 11 -12.98 3.82 2.85
CA ASP A 11 -13.96 3.89 3.94
C ASP A 11 -13.29 3.53 5.28
N PRO A 12 -13.23 4.44 6.26
CA PRO A 12 -12.62 4.17 7.57
C PRO A 12 -13.25 2.98 8.30
N ARG A 13 -14.52 2.65 8.03
CA ARG A 13 -15.19 1.47 8.59
C ARG A 13 -14.55 0.15 8.14
N LYS A 14 -13.86 0.18 7.00
CA LYS A 14 -13.12 -0.95 6.41
C LYS A 14 -11.62 -0.91 6.75
N ALA A 15 -11.17 -0.02 7.64
CA ALA A 15 -9.76 0.09 8.01
C ALA A 15 -9.15 -1.22 8.53
N HIS A 16 -9.95 -2.07 9.19
CA HIS A 16 -9.53 -3.40 9.67
C HIS A 16 -9.16 -4.39 8.55
N LEU A 17 -9.51 -4.10 7.29
CA LEU A 17 -9.15 -4.92 6.13
C LEU A 17 -7.79 -4.54 5.53
N ARG A 18 -7.18 -3.43 5.97
CA ARG A 18 -5.89 -2.95 5.49
C ARG A 18 -4.79 -3.92 5.89
N LEU A 19 -3.98 -4.33 4.92
CA LEU A 19 -2.95 -5.35 5.12
C LEU A 19 -1.80 -4.86 6.01
N VAL A 20 -1.28 -3.65 5.73
CA VAL A 20 -0.14 -3.10 6.47
C VAL A 20 -0.62 -2.66 7.85
N THR A 21 -0.32 -3.49 8.84
CA THR A 21 -0.47 -3.25 10.27
C THR A 21 0.88 -3.51 10.97
N PRO A 22 1.07 -3.07 12.22
CA PRO A 22 2.30 -3.37 12.95
C PRO A 22 2.54 -4.89 13.10
N HIS A 23 1.49 -5.68 13.35
CA HIS A 23 1.59 -7.14 13.43
C HIS A 23 2.00 -7.77 12.10
N PHE A 24 1.42 -7.29 10.99
CA PHE A 24 1.85 -7.73 9.66
C PHE A 24 3.35 -7.44 9.43
N LEU A 25 3.83 -6.26 9.84
CA LEU A 25 5.24 -5.91 9.69
C LEU A 25 6.15 -6.76 10.58
N ALA A 26 5.73 -7.08 11.81
CA ALA A 26 6.45 -8.02 12.68
C ALA A 26 6.50 -9.43 12.07
N ASP A 27 5.43 -9.89 11.42
CA ASP A 27 5.41 -11.18 10.72
C ASP A 27 6.32 -11.19 9.48
N VAL A 28 6.34 -10.11 8.71
CA VAL A 28 7.28 -9.96 7.58
C VAL A 28 8.72 -9.93 8.08
N HIS A 29 9.00 -9.20 9.16
CA HIS A 29 10.32 -9.15 9.80
C HIS A 29 10.78 -10.55 10.22
N ARG A 30 9.93 -11.29 10.95
CA ARG A 30 10.20 -12.66 11.39
C ARG A 30 10.41 -13.64 10.23
N GLY A 31 9.63 -13.50 9.15
CA GLY A 31 9.71 -14.38 7.99
C GLY A 31 10.94 -14.12 7.11
N LEU A 32 11.58 -12.96 7.23
CA LEU A 32 12.79 -12.63 6.50
C LEU A 32 14.03 -13.16 7.22
N ARG A 33 14.95 -13.76 6.46
CA ARG A 33 16.32 -14.04 6.94
C ARG A 33 17.03 -12.74 7.35
N PRO A 34 18.11 -12.81 8.15
CA PRO A 34 18.94 -11.64 8.42
C PRO A 34 19.37 -10.91 7.15
N GLY A 35 19.32 -9.58 7.16
CA GLY A 35 19.53 -8.73 5.98
C GLY A 35 18.49 -8.90 4.86
N GLY A 36 17.34 -9.52 5.13
CA GLY A 36 16.28 -9.71 4.16
C GLY A 36 15.63 -8.40 3.71
N LEU A 37 15.30 -8.29 2.42
CA LEU A 37 14.73 -7.08 1.83
C LEU A 37 13.19 -7.09 1.86
N PHE A 38 12.60 -6.00 2.36
CA PHE A 38 11.19 -5.66 2.19
C PHE A 38 11.07 -4.51 1.20
N VAL A 39 10.23 -4.69 0.16
CA VAL A 39 9.94 -3.67 -0.85
C VAL A 39 8.46 -3.37 -0.79
N ILE A 40 8.09 -2.09 -0.73
CA ILE A 40 6.71 -1.63 -0.68
C ILE A 40 6.48 -0.45 -1.60
N GLN A 41 5.33 -0.41 -2.26
CA GLN A 41 4.91 0.76 -3.03
C GLN A 41 3.39 0.95 -2.97
N THR A 42 2.94 2.19 -3.11
CA THR A 42 1.52 2.56 -3.17
C THR A 42 1.37 3.89 -3.91
N ASP A 43 0.23 4.11 -4.55
CA ASP A 43 -0.19 5.39 -5.14
C ASP A 43 -1.14 6.17 -4.21
N ASN A 44 -1.39 5.64 -3.01
CA ASN A 44 -2.21 6.26 -1.98
C ASN A 44 -1.33 7.05 -0.98
N PRO A 45 -1.40 8.39 -0.95
CA PRO A 45 -0.56 9.20 -0.07
C PRO A 45 -0.88 9.05 1.41
N ASP A 46 -2.14 8.82 1.79
CA ASP A 46 -2.53 8.63 3.18
C ASP A 46 -1.99 7.31 3.72
N TYR A 47 -2.04 6.26 2.88
CA TYR A 47 -1.45 4.99 3.22
C TYR A 47 0.07 5.10 3.26
N TRP A 48 0.69 5.85 2.35
CA TRP A 48 2.12 6.09 2.37
C TRP A 48 2.56 6.81 3.64
N ALA A 49 1.86 7.86 4.07
CA ALA A 49 2.16 8.58 5.30
C ALA A 49 2.16 7.65 6.51
N TYR A 50 1.19 6.74 6.59
CA TYR A 50 1.16 5.69 7.61
C TYR A 50 2.35 4.72 7.49
N ILE A 51 2.61 4.20 6.28
CA ILE A 51 3.71 3.27 5.99
C ILE A 51 5.07 3.87 6.40
N ALA A 52 5.33 5.11 6.00
CA ALA A 52 6.57 5.82 6.30
C ALA A 52 6.78 6.05 7.81
N GLN A 53 5.71 6.02 8.61
CA GLN A 53 5.79 6.09 10.06
C GLN A 53 6.14 4.74 10.69
N VAL A 54 5.50 3.64 10.26
CA VAL A 54 5.59 2.35 10.97
C VAL A 54 6.67 1.41 10.42
N VAL A 55 6.98 1.44 9.12
CA VAL A 55 7.96 0.53 8.51
C VAL A 55 9.39 0.75 9.04
N PRO A 56 9.88 2.00 9.24
CA PRO A 56 11.23 2.22 9.78
C PRO A 56 11.48 1.62 11.17
N VAL A 57 10.40 1.32 11.92
CA VAL A 57 10.54 0.68 13.23
C VAL A 57 11.13 -0.72 13.09
N PHE A 58 10.72 -1.48 12.06
CA PHE A 58 11.14 -2.86 11.82
C PHE A 58 12.24 -3.01 10.77
N PHE A 59 12.44 -1.99 9.93
CA PHE A 59 13.34 -2.06 8.78
C PHE A 59 14.24 -0.83 8.72
N ALA A 60 15.48 -1.00 8.27
CA ALA A 60 16.34 0.09 7.85
C ALA A 60 15.79 0.66 6.53
N PHE A 61 14.72 1.45 6.64
CA PHE A 61 13.85 1.85 5.54
C PHE A 61 14.34 3.12 4.85
N GLN A 62 14.21 3.14 3.52
CA GLN A 62 14.53 4.27 2.67
C GLN A 62 13.42 4.47 1.64
N GLU A 63 13.01 5.72 1.46
CA GLU A 63 12.17 6.09 0.32
C GLU A 63 13.02 6.07 -0.96
N GLN A 64 12.45 5.55 -2.03
CA GLN A 64 13.08 5.61 -3.35
C GLN A 64 12.54 6.79 -4.15
N LEU A 65 13.46 7.57 -4.71
CA LEU A 65 13.15 8.65 -5.63
C LEU A 65 12.95 8.10 -7.05
N GLY A 66 11.70 8.05 -7.47
CA GLY A 66 11.34 7.61 -8.82
C GLY A 66 11.19 6.09 -8.99
N PRO A 67 10.87 5.66 -10.22
CA PRO A 67 10.58 4.26 -10.52
C PRO A 67 11.81 3.37 -10.32
N TRP A 68 11.56 2.07 -10.16
CA TRP A 68 12.63 1.09 -10.04
C TRP A 68 13.49 1.03 -11.31
N PRO A 69 14.85 1.07 -11.22
CA PRO A 69 15.71 1.08 -12.40
C PRO A 69 15.54 -0.14 -13.32
N ASP A 70 15.18 -1.28 -12.76
CA ASP A 70 14.94 -2.54 -13.47
C ASP A 70 13.54 -2.64 -14.12
N ALA A 71 12.63 -1.71 -13.80
CA ALA A 71 11.28 -1.67 -14.33
C ALA A 71 10.81 -0.22 -14.51
N PRO A 72 11.39 0.51 -15.48
CA PRO A 72 11.16 1.95 -15.64
C PRO A 72 9.72 2.31 -16.03
N GLU A 73 8.96 1.38 -16.62
CA GLU A 73 7.51 1.53 -16.89
C GLU A 73 6.64 1.25 -15.65
N GLY A 74 7.14 0.42 -14.73
CA GLY A 74 6.49 0.01 -13.49
C GLY A 74 6.47 -1.51 -13.31
N ARG A 75 6.56 -1.97 -12.06
CA ARG A 75 6.56 -3.39 -11.66
C ARG A 75 5.16 -4.00 -11.57
N SER A 76 4.11 -3.19 -11.61
CA SER A 76 2.73 -3.67 -11.54
C SER A 76 1.81 -2.92 -12.51
N ARG A 77 0.70 -3.57 -12.89
CA ARG A 77 -0.36 -2.92 -13.68
C ARG A 77 -0.89 -1.66 -13.00
N ARG A 78 -1.10 -1.71 -11.68
CA ARG A 78 -1.57 -0.55 -10.89
C ARG A 78 -0.60 0.62 -11.01
N GLU A 79 0.69 0.38 -10.86
CA GLU A 79 1.73 1.42 -11.00
C GLU A 79 1.71 2.06 -12.38
N ILE A 80 1.66 1.25 -13.44
CA ILE A 80 1.60 1.71 -14.83
C ILE A 80 0.36 2.62 -15.02
N LEU A 81 -0.81 2.18 -14.56
CA LEU A 81 -2.06 2.93 -14.69
C LEU A 81 -2.10 4.21 -13.86
N ALA A 82 -1.53 4.19 -12.65
CA ALA A 82 -1.42 5.36 -11.78
C ALA A 82 -0.54 6.43 -12.46
N ARG A 83 0.63 6.03 -12.95
CA ARG A 83 1.56 6.93 -13.65
C ARG A 83 1.00 7.49 -14.95
N GLN A 84 0.32 6.66 -15.76
CA GLN A 84 -0.36 7.12 -16.97
C GLN A 84 -1.43 8.18 -16.70
N ARG A 85 -2.01 8.18 -15.49
CA ARG A 85 -2.98 9.19 -15.03
C ARG A 85 -2.35 10.37 -14.29
N GLY A 86 -1.02 10.45 -14.26
CA GLY A 86 -0.30 11.51 -13.55
C GLY A 86 -0.37 11.39 -12.02
N LEU A 87 -0.78 10.24 -11.47
CA LEU A 87 -0.74 10.01 -10.03
C LEU A 87 0.70 9.78 -9.57
N LYS A 88 1.04 10.34 -8.41
CA LYS A 88 2.30 10.04 -7.73
C LYS A 88 2.26 8.62 -7.20
N VAL A 89 3.29 7.86 -7.51
CA VAL A 89 3.57 6.58 -6.85
C VAL A 89 4.67 6.81 -5.84
N PHE A 90 4.51 6.20 -4.67
CA PHE A 90 5.46 6.21 -3.58
C PHE A 90 6.12 4.84 -3.51
N TRP A 91 7.45 4.84 -3.44
CA TRP A 91 8.26 3.63 -3.41
C TRP A 91 9.17 3.67 -2.18
N GLY A 92 9.37 2.51 -1.56
CA GLY A 92 10.38 2.37 -0.53
C GLY A 92 10.81 0.94 -0.38
N TYR A 93 11.95 0.80 0.25
CA TYR A 93 12.53 -0.48 0.56
C TYR A 93 13.28 -0.39 1.87
N GLY A 94 13.41 -1.51 2.57
CA GLY A 94 14.17 -1.57 3.80
C GLY A 94 14.71 -2.96 4.05
N TYR A 95 15.91 -3.01 4.58
CA TYR A 95 16.49 -4.26 5.08
C TYR A 95 15.95 -4.53 6.47
N ARG A 96 15.68 -5.80 6.78
CA ARG A 96 15.29 -6.25 8.11
C ARG A 96 16.29 -5.70 9.14
N ARG A 97 15.78 -5.09 10.22
CA ARG A 97 16.60 -4.72 11.38
C ARG A 97 16.93 -5.96 12.20
N ASP A 98 18.16 -6.42 12.08
CA ASP A 98 18.62 -7.64 12.74
C ASP A 98 18.93 -7.43 14.22
N ASP A 99 18.99 -6.18 14.68
CA ASP A 99 19.08 -5.77 16.08
C ASP A 99 17.80 -6.03 16.88
N ILE A 100 16.68 -6.35 16.21
CA ILE A 100 15.39 -6.62 16.83
C ILE A 100 15.13 -8.14 16.83
N ALA A 101 14.90 -8.71 18.02
CA ALA A 101 14.51 -10.11 18.12
C ALA A 101 13.04 -10.32 17.67
N PRO A 102 12.65 -11.49 17.15
CA PRO A 102 11.26 -11.71 16.70
C PRO A 102 10.18 -11.46 17.77
N GLU A 103 10.45 -11.83 19.02
CA GLU A 103 9.52 -11.60 20.14
C GLU A 103 9.42 -10.11 20.49
N GLU A 104 10.52 -9.38 20.38
CA GLU A 104 10.57 -7.93 20.58
C GLU A 104 9.82 -7.20 19.47
N ALA A 105 9.98 -7.62 18.22
CA ALA A 105 9.21 -7.07 17.10
C ALA A 105 7.69 -7.22 17.35
N ARG A 106 7.26 -8.37 17.89
CA ARG A 106 5.86 -8.57 18.26
C ARG A 106 5.42 -7.65 19.39
N ALA A 107 6.23 -7.48 20.44
CA ALA A 107 5.92 -6.57 21.53
C ALA A 107 5.84 -5.10 21.06
N ILE A 108 6.74 -4.68 20.16
CA ILE A 108 6.71 -3.36 19.54
C ILE A 108 5.41 -3.17 18.74
N ALA A 109 4.99 -4.18 17.98
CA ALA A 109 3.77 -4.12 17.19
C ALA A 109 2.52 -3.78 18.02
N GLU A 110 2.41 -4.28 19.25
CA GLU A 110 1.28 -3.98 20.15
C GLU A 110 1.20 -2.50 20.57
N THR A 111 2.30 -1.75 20.45
CA THR A 111 2.38 -0.34 20.87
C THR A 111 2.18 0.67 19.75
N LEU A 112 2.23 0.21 18.50
CA LEU A 112 2.18 1.07 17.32
C LEU A 112 0.73 1.32 16.85
N PRO A 113 0.46 2.47 16.20
CA PRO A 113 -0.87 2.79 15.74
C PRO A 113 -1.33 1.85 14.61
N LEU A 114 -2.62 1.51 14.60
CA LEU A 114 -3.28 0.87 13.48
C LEU A 114 -3.52 1.87 12.33
N PRO A 115 -3.66 1.40 11.07
CA PRO A 115 -3.88 2.28 9.93
C PRO A 115 -5.33 2.82 9.94
N THR A 116 -5.62 3.89 10.68
CA THR A 116 -6.97 4.46 10.83
C THR A 116 -7.24 5.70 9.96
N PHE A 117 -6.36 6.00 9.01
CA PHE A 117 -6.49 7.16 8.13
C PHE A 117 -7.76 7.12 7.26
N HIS A 118 -8.23 8.30 6.85
CA HIS A 118 -9.26 8.45 5.83
C HIS A 118 -8.59 8.84 4.53
N SER A 119 -9.00 8.24 3.41
CA SER A 119 -8.34 8.46 2.13
C SER A 119 -9.31 8.93 1.06
N GLN A 120 -8.99 10.05 0.44
CA GLN A 120 -9.80 10.67 -0.60
C GLN A 120 -8.92 11.30 -1.66
N GLY A 121 -9.20 11.03 -2.93
CA GLY A 121 -8.47 11.62 -4.03
C GLY A 121 -8.65 10.84 -5.33
N PRO A 122 -7.93 11.24 -6.40
CA PRO A 122 -8.05 10.62 -7.72
C PRO A 122 -7.55 9.16 -7.76
N TRP A 123 -6.78 8.71 -6.77
CA TRP A 123 -6.43 7.29 -6.60
C TRP A 123 -7.65 6.42 -6.24
N CYS A 124 -8.65 6.96 -5.53
CA CYS A 124 -9.89 6.24 -5.22
C CYS A 124 -10.69 5.93 -6.51
N GLU A 125 -10.70 6.86 -7.46
CA GLU A 125 -11.33 6.66 -8.77
C GLU A 125 -10.61 5.54 -9.54
N LEU A 126 -9.28 5.46 -9.44
CA LEU A 126 -8.52 4.40 -10.08
C LEU A 126 -8.87 3.01 -9.50
N ASP A 127 -9.05 2.92 -8.18
CA ASP A 127 -9.49 1.69 -7.50
C ASP A 127 -10.89 1.26 -7.97
N ALA A 128 -11.84 2.19 -8.07
CA ALA A 128 -13.17 1.93 -8.60
C ALA A 128 -13.12 1.43 -10.07
N LEU A 129 -12.30 2.07 -10.90
CA LEU A 129 -12.09 1.66 -12.30
C LEU A 129 -11.53 0.24 -12.40
N GLU A 130 -10.59 -0.13 -11.52
CA GLU A 130 -9.99 -1.47 -11.51
C GLU A 130 -10.92 -2.54 -10.91
N ALA A 131 -11.77 -2.17 -9.95
CA ALA A 131 -12.81 -3.05 -9.42
C ALA A 131 -13.94 -3.36 -10.44
N GLY A 132 -13.90 -2.73 -11.63
CA GLY A 132 -14.93 -2.89 -12.65
C GLY A 132 -16.17 -2.02 -12.39
N GLU A 133 -16.07 -1.03 -11.49
CA GLU A 133 -17.10 -0.01 -11.29
C GLU A 133 -17.01 1.04 -12.42
N ASN A 134 -17.24 0.62 -13.67
CA ASN A 134 -17.50 1.56 -14.75
C ASN A 134 -18.50 1.02 -15.80
N LYS A 135 -19.67 1.67 -15.85
CA LYS A 135 -20.71 1.65 -16.90
C LYS A 135 -21.52 0.36 -17.16
N ARG A 136 -22.20 -0.19 -16.15
CA ARG A 136 -23.49 -0.88 -16.39
C ARG A 136 -24.75 -0.08 -16.03
N GLU A 137 -24.60 1.13 -15.48
CA GLU A 137 -25.74 1.99 -15.14
C GLU A 137 -25.92 3.22 -16.05
N ALA A 138 -25.13 3.34 -17.11
CA ALA A 138 -25.26 4.41 -18.12
C ALA A 138 -26.02 3.97 -19.40
N ARG A 139 -26.80 2.88 -19.36
CA ARG A 139 -27.62 2.45 -20.50
C ARG A 139 -29.02 2.00 -20.07
N ARG A 140 -29.93 2.98 -19.93
CA ARG A 140 -31.25 3.01 -20.61
C ARG A 140 -31.95 4.33 -20.28
N PRO A 141 -32.20 5.23 -21.25
CA PRO A 141 -33.13 6.33 -21.05
C PRO A 141 -34.53 5.74 -20.77
N ARG A 142 -35.25 6.35 -19.83
CA ARG A 142 -36.56 5.91 -19.30
C ARG A 142 -37.71 5.91 -20.33
N TRP A 143 -37.44 6.22 -21.60
CA TRP A 143 -38.43 6.37 -22.68
C TRP A 143 -38.61 5.14 -23.58
N GLN A 144 -37.81 4.08 -23.40
CA GLN A 144 -37.94 2.82 -24.15
C GLN A 144 -38.70 1.73 -23.38
N GLN A 145 -39.62 2.13 -22.48
CA GLN A 145 -40.61 1.25 -21.86
C GLN A 145 -42.00 1.83 -22.15
N ARG A 146 -42.44 1.72 -23.39
CA ARG A 146 -43.84 1.76 -23.82
C ARG A 146 -43.93 1.30 -25.27
#